data_AF-A0A6N8V694-F1
#
_entry.id   AF-A0A6N8V694-F1
#
_cell.length_a   1.000
_cell.length_b   1.000
_cell.length_c   1.000
_cell.angle_alpha   90.00
_cell.angle_beta   90.00
_cell.angle_gamma   90.00
#
_symmetry.space_group_name_H-M   'P 1'
#
loop_
_entity.id
_entity.type
_entity.pdbx_description
1 polymer ?
#
loop_
_entity_poly.entity_id
_entity_poly.type
_entity_poly.pdbx_seq_one_letter_code
_entity_poly.pdbx_strand_id
1 'polypeptide(L)'
;MNALLKRFASRLAFTVALVVLEAAGWVLFPLVIGRAIDSVLADSTRGLYEFAVLGIVTMGIAVGRRLLDSRAYARIYVTLGEEMAASAAESSTSTRTARLGMLKEIVEFFENSLPQLINSVIGLGGTVLILAALNLPVFLGCLAVAVGTVALYALTGGLTTRYNQGLNDEHERQVDAVDSGDPAAWPGTFAP
;
A
#
# COMPACT_ATOMS: atom_id res chain seq x y z
N MET A 1 2.20 24.36 9.83
CA MET A 1 2.17 23.25 8.84
C MET A 1 3.05 23.55 7.62
N ASN A 2 2.82 24.64 6.88
CA ASN A 2 3.56 24.95 5.64
C ASN A 2 5.07 25.13 5.80
N ALA A 3 5.56 25.63 6.95
CA ALA A 3 7.00 25.80 7.20
C ALA A 3 7.73 24.47 7.44
N LEU A 4 7.11 23.53 8.16
CA LEU A 4 7.63 22.17 8.36
C LEU A 4 7.62 21.38 7.05
N LEU A 5 6.52 21.47 6.28
CA LEU A 5 6.43 20.87 4.95
C LEU A 5 7.50 21.42 4.00
N LYS A 6 7.71 22.75 3.93
CA LYS A 6 8.78 23.32 3.08
C LYS A 6 10.19 22.90 3.49
N ARG A 7 10.45 22.74 4.80
CA ARG A 7 11.78 22.35 5.31
C ARG A 7 12.15 20.91 4.94
N PHE A 8 11.18 20.00 4.89
CA PHE A 8 11.39 18.60 4.52
C PHE A 8 10.98 18.26 3.08
N ALA A 9 10.29 19.15 2.37
CA ALA A 9 9.74 18.92 1.02
C ALA A 9 10.78 18.47 0.01
N SER A 10 11.99 19.04 0.02
CA SER A 10 13.05 18.62 -0.92
C SER A 10 13.47 17.16 -0.69
N ARG A 11 13.59 16.76 0.58
CA ARG A 11 14.00 15.40 0.95
C ARG A 11 12.88 14.40 0.68
N LEU A 12 11.64 14.78 0.99
CA LEU A 12 10.44 13.99 0.68
C LEU A 12 10.21 13.85 -0.83
N ALA A 13 10.41 14.92 -1.60
CA ALA A 13 10.31 14.88 -3.05
C ALA A 13 11.35 13.94 -3.66
N PHE A 14 12.56 13.92 -3.10
CA PHE A 14 13.60 12.99 -3.54
C PHE A 14 13.26 11.53 -3.23
N THR A 15 12.78 11.21 -2.03
CA THR A 15 12.35 9.84 -1.70
C THR A 15 11.16 9.41 -2.56
N VAL A 16 10.17 10.28 -2.75
CA VAL A 16 9.05 10.05 -3.66
C VAL A 16 9.51 9.81 -5.10
N ALA A 17 10.46 10.59 -5.62
CA ALA A 17 11.00 10.39 -6.96
C ALA A 17 11.68 9.01 -7.09
N LEU A 18 12.45 8.58 -6.09
CA LEU A 18 13.04 7.24 -6.05
C LEU A 18 11.98 6.12 -6.04
N VAL A 19 10.90 6.28 -5.27
CA VAL A 19 9.77 5.34 -5.26
C VAL A 19 9.13 5.24 -6.64
N VAL A 20 8.87 6.38 -7.28
CA VAL A 20 8.29 6.42 -8.64
C VAL A 20 9.21 5.72 -9.64
N LEU A 21 10.52 5.96 -9.55
CA LEU A 21 11.50 5.41 -10.47
C LEU A 21 11.67 3.88 -10.27
N GLU A 22 11.63 3.41 -9.02
CA GLU A 22 11.60 1.97 -8.73
C GLU A 22 10.32 1.33 -9.26
N ALA A 23 9.15 1.92 -9.00
CA ALA A 23 7.87 1.41 -9.47
C ALA A 23 7.79 1.35 -11.00
N ALA A 24 8.29 2.38 -11.70
CA ALA A 24 8.41 2.40 -13.15
C ALA A 24 9.34 1.27 -13.64
N GLY A 25 10.44 1.04 -12.94
CA GLY A 25 11.34 -0.08 -13.15
C GLY A 25 10.59 -1.42 -13.15
N TRP A 26 9.87 -1.71 -12.06
CA TRP A 26 9.05 -2.92 -11.91
C TRP A 26 8.02 -3.07 -13.03
N VAL A 27 7.35 -1.99 -13.41
CA VAL A 27 6.38 -1.97 -14.50
C VAL A 27 7.04 -2.31 -15.84
N LEU A 28 8.27 -1.85 -16.11
CA LEU A 28 8.97 -2.12 -17.37
C LEU A 28 9.45 -3.57 -17.53
N PHE A 29 9.58 -4.34 -16.44
CA PHE A 29 10.09 -5.72 -16.49
C PHE A 29 9.33 -6.61 -17.49
N PRO A 30 8.00 -6.77 -17.44
CA PRO A 30 7.24 -7.58 -18.40
C PRO A 30 7.52 -7.23 -19.87
N LEU A 31 7.66 -5.94 -20.17
CA LEU A 31 7.89 -5.45 -21.53
C LEU A 31 9.30 -5.76 -22.03
N VAL A 32 10.32 -5.63 -21.17
CA VAL A 32 11.70 -5.99 -21.52
C VAL A 32 11.89 -7.50 -21.54
N ILE A 33 11.19 -8.26 -20.69
CA ILE A 33 11.16 -9.72 -20.76
C ILE A 33 10.62 -10.17 -22.12
N GLY A 34 9.51 -9.57 -22.59
CA GLY A 34 8.97 -9.86 -23.93
C GLY A 34 10.02 -9.64 -25.03
N ARG A 35 10.69 -8.48 -25.02
CA ARG A 35 11.78 -8.20 -25.96
C ARG A 35 12.97 -9.16 -25.85
N ALA A 36 13.32 -9.59 -24.65
CA ALA A 36 14.40 -10.53 -24.43
C ALA A 36 14.07 -11.91 -25.00
N ILE A 37 12.81 -12.36 -24.85
CA ILE A 37 12.32 -13.58 -25.46
C ILE A 37 12.41 -13.46 -26.99
N ASP A 38 11.82 -12.39 -27.57
CA ASP A 38 11.83 -12.17 -29.02
C ASP A 38 13.25 -12.13 -29.60
N SER A 39 14.20 -11.49 -28.91
CA SER A 39 15.58 -11.41 -29.39
C SER A 39 16.26 -12.78 -29.39
N VAL A 40 16.07 -13.58 -28.34
CA VAL A 40 16.64 -14.93 -28.25
C VAL A 40 16.03 -15.85 -29.30
N LEU A 41 14.73 -15.73 -29.58
CA LEU A 41 14.10 -16.44 -30.70
C LEU A 41 14.69 -16.04 -32.07
N ALA A 42 15.15 -14.79 -32.20
CA ALA A 42 15.84 -14.28 -33.38
C ALA A 42 17.36 -14.53 -33.38
N ASP A 43 17.83 -15.46 -32.53
CA ASP A 43 19.25 -15.83 -32.37
C ASP A 43 20.17 -14.64 -31.97
N SER A 44 19.60 -13.68 -31.23
CA SER A 44 20.27 -12.47 -30.75
C SER A 44 20.22 -12.36 -29.22
N THR A 45 21.37 -12.07 -28.61
CA THR A 45 21.50 -11.88 -27.16
C THR A 45 21.24 -10.44 -26.70
N ARG A 46 20.93 -9.51 -27.62
CA ARG A 46 20.77 -8.09 -27.31
C ARG A 46 19.69 -7.83 -26.26
N GLY A 47 18.52 -8.45 -26.39
CA GLY A 47 17.42 -8.27 -25.44
C GLY A 47 17.75 -8.82 -24.05
N LEU A 48 18.63 -9.83 -23.95
CA LEU A 48 19.11 -10.34 -22.67
C LEU A 48 20.01 -9.33 -21.96
N TYR A 49 20.88 -8.62 -22.69
CA TYR A 49 21.67 -7.53 -22.11
C TYR A 49 20.80 -6.36 -21.67
N GLU A 50 19.80 -5.97 -22.47
CA GLU A 50 18.84 -4.92 -22.09
C GLU A 50 18.07 -5.30 -20.81
N PHE A 51 17.64 -6.55 -20.69
CA PHE A 51 17.02 -7.09 -19.48
C PHE A 51 17.96 -7.07 -18.27
N ALA A 52 19.21 -7.52 -18.43
CA ALA A 52 20.19 -7.52 -17.35
C ALA A 52 20.52 -6.10 -16.86
N VAL A 53 20.70 -5.14 -17.78
CA VAL A 53 20.95 -3.74 -17.44
C VAL A 53 19.76 -3.15 -16.70
N LEU A 54 18.52 -3.37 -17.18
CA LEU A 54 17.33 -2.92 -16.48
C LEU A 54 17.29 -3.48 -15.04
N GLY A 55 17.56 -4.78 -14.89
CA GLY A 55 17.59 -5.45 -13.59
C GLY A 55 18.63 -4.86 -12.64
N ILE A 56 19.85 -4.61 -13.11
CA ILE A 56 20.91 -4.01 -12.29
C ILE A 56 20.55 -2.57 -11.89
N VAL A 57 20.06 -1.77 -12.83
CA VAL A 57 19.66 -0.38 -12.57
C VAL A 57 18.52 -0.32 -11.54
N THR A 58 17.46 -1.10 -11.75
CA THR A 58 16.31 -1.16 -10.84
C THR A 58 16.68 -1.70 -9.46
N MET A 59 17.56 -2.69 -9.38
CA MET A 59 18.10 -3.17 -8.11
C MET A 59 18.92 -2.09 -7.40
N GLY A 60 19.76 -1.35 -8.12
CA GLY A 60 20.53 -0.22 -7.57
C GLY A 60 19.62 0.87 -6.99
N ILE A 61 18.54 1.21 -7.70
CA ILE A 61 17.52 2.16 -7.24
C ILE A 61 16.83 1.64 -5.97
N ALA A 62 16.41 0.37 -5.96
CA ALA A 62 15.74 -0.25 -4.80
C ALA A 62 16.63 -0.26 -3.54
N VAL A 63 17.90 -0.63 -3.70
CA VAL A 63 18.89 -0.61 -2.61
C VAL A 63 19.14 0.82 -2.14
N GLY A 64 19.40 1.74 -3.06
CA GLY A 64 19.61 3.16 -2.75
C GLY A 64 18.43 3.75 -1.99
N ARG A 65 17.21 3.45 -2.43
CA ARG A 65 15.99 3.87 -1.74
C ARG A 65 15.90 3.28 -0.33
N ARG A 66 16.09 1.97 -0.14
CA ARG A 66 16.06 1.35 1.21
C ARG A 66 17.06 1.99 2.17
N LEU A 67 18.25 2.32 1.69
CA LEU A 67 19.28 2.98 2.50
C LEU A 67 18.92 4.43 2.86
N LEU A 68 18.35 5.16 1.90
CA LEU A 68 17.91 6.55 2.08
C LEU A 68 16.70 6.64 3.00
N ASP A 69 15.69 5.80 2.78
CA ASP A 69 14.48 5.71 3.61
C ASP A 69 14.89 5.38 5.05
N SER A 70 15.60 4.27 5.28
CA SER A 70 16.01 3.85 6.63
C SER A 70 16.78 4.94 7.39
N ARG A 71 17.68 5.68 6.72
CA ARG A 71 18.46 6.75 7.35
C ARG A 71 17.73 8.08 7.48
N ALA A 72 16.87 8.43 6.53
CA ALA A 72 16.10 9.66 6.56
C ALA A 72 15.03 9.58 7.67
N TYR A 73 14.31 8.46 7.74
CA TYR A 73 13.25 8.27 8.71
C TYR A 73 13.77 8.10 10.14
N ALA A 74 14.86 7.35 10.36
CA ALA A 74 15.50 7.28 11.68
C ALA A 74 15.90 8.67 12.20
N ARG A 75 16.39 9.55 11.32
CA ARG A 75 16.78 10.91 11.67
C ARG A 75 15.57 11.80 11.92
N ILE A 76 14.52 11.71 11.09
CA ILE A 76 13.25 12.41 11.30
C ILE A 76 12.64 12.00 12.65
N TYR A 77 12.66 10.72 12.99
CA TYR A 77 12.13 10.20 14.25
C TYR A 77 12.85 10.78 15.47
N VAL A 78 14.19 10.83 15.44
CA VAL A 78 15.00 11.43 16.53
C VAL A 78 14.79 12.94 16.62
N THR A 79 14.82 13.65 15.48
CA THR A 79 14.65 15.11 15.47
C THR A 79 13.25 15.54 15.87
N LEU A 80 12.20 14.81 15.44
CA LEU A 80 10.85 15.05 15.95
C LEU A 80 10.77 14.74 17.45
N GLY A 81 11.34 13.62 17.92
CA GLY A 81 11.37 13.29 19.35
C GLY A 81 11.97 14.41 20.22
N GLU A 82 13.05 15.03 19.75
CA GLU A 82 13.72 16.14 20.44
C GLU A 82 12.95 17.47 20.34
N GLU A 83 12.44 17.86 19.16
CA GLU A 83 11.61 19.07 18.99
C GLU A 83 10.28 18.97 19.75
N MET A 84 9.72 17.76 19.88
CA MET A 84 8.49 17.49 20.65
C MET A 84 8.71 17.60 22.16
N ALA A 85 9.89 17.20 22.66
CA ALA A 85 10.28 17.42 24.06
C ALA A 85 10.50 18.92 24.35
N ALA A 86 11.06 19.68 23.40
CA ALA A 86 11.43 21.08 23.59
C ALA A 86 10.29 22.09 23.38
N SER A 87 9.34 21.85 22.46
CA SER A 87 8.19 22.75 22.26
C SER A 87 7.28 22.80 23.51
N ALA A 88 7.42 21.77 24.37
CA ALA A 88 7.04 21.47 25.76
C ALA A 88 6.40 22.50 26.74
N ALA A 89 6.48 23.82 26.54
CA ALA A 89 6.39 24.74 27.70
C ALA A 89 5.00 25.34 28.06
N GLU A 90 4.07 25.63 27.13
CA GLU A 90 2.99 26.62 27.43
C GLU A 90 1.51 26.24 27.14
N SER A 91 1.09 24.97 27.08
CA SER A 91 -0.34 24.59 26.91
C SER A 91 -0.76 23.38 27.76
N SER A 92 -2.08 23.22 28.00
CA SER A 92 -2.62 22.11 28.82
C SER A 92 -2.23 20.74 28.24
N THR A 93 -1.76 19.86 29.11
CA THR A 93 -1.07 18.61 28.79
C THR A 93 -1.88 17.65 27.90
N SER A 94 -3.21 17.63 28.02
CA SER A 94 -4.09 16.70 27.26
C SER A 94 -4.21 17.06 25.77
N THR A 95 -4.62 18.29 25.45
CA THR A 95 -4.74 18.78 24.06
C THR A 95 -3.39 18.77 23.33
N ARG A 96 -2.32 18.92 24.07
CA ARG A 96 -0.95 18.89 23.57
C ARG A 96 -0.51 17.49 23.16
N THR A 97 -0.66 16.50 24.03
CA THR A 97 -0.34 15.10 23.73
C THR A 97 -1.16 14.59 22.56
N ALA A 98 -2.44 14.98 22.47
CA ALA A 98 -3.30 14.62 21.34
C ALA A 98 -2.79 15.19 19.99
N ARG A 99 -2.42 16.48 19.93
CA ARG A 99 -1.88 17.09 18.71
C ARG A 99 -0.53 16.50 18.29
N LEU A 100 0.31 16.17 19.28
CA LEU A 100 1.60 15.52 19.07
C LEU A 100 1.43 14.09 18.53
N GLY A 101 0.44 13.35 19.05
CA GLY A 101 0.08 12.02 18.54
C GLY A 101 -0.38 12.07 17.08
N MET A 102 -1.30 12.97 16.73
CA MET A 102 -1.78 13.11 15.34
C MET A 102 -0.67 13.52 14.36
N LEU A 103 0.26 14.38 14.78
CA LEU A 103 1.40 14.75 13.92
C LEU A 103 2.35 13.58 13.67
N LYS A 104 2.58 12.73 14.69
CA LYS A 104 3.37 11.50 14.53
C LYS A 104 2.70 10.56 13.51
N GLU A 105 1.39 10.36 13.63
CA GLU A 105 0.62 9.50 12.73
C GLU A 105 0.67 10.00 11.28
N ILE A 106 0.61 11.32 11.06
CA ILE A 106 0.80 11.91 9.72
C ILE A 106 2.20 11.58 9.19
N VAL A 107 3.26 11.75 9.98
CA VAL A 107 4.63 11.45 9.52
C VAL A 107 4.79 9.96 9.19
N GLU A 108 4.23 9.09 10.02
CA GLU A 108 4.23 7.63 9.83
C GLU A 108 3.45 7.21 8.56
N PHE A 109 2.36 7.92 8.24
CA PHE A 109 1.65 7.75 6.98
C PHE A 109 2.50 8.15 5.77
N PHE A 110 3.21 9.28 5.83
CA PHE A 110 4.12 9.71 4.76
C PHE A 110 5.29 8.75 4.56
N GLU A 111 5.73 8.09 5.62
CA GLU A 111 6.81 7.11 5.60
C GLU A 111 6.38 5.76 5.00
N ASN A 112 5.23 5.23 5.43
CA ASN A 112 4.83 3.86 5.08
C ASN A 112 3.73 3.82 4.02
N SER A 113 2.64 4.54 4.25
CA SER A 113 1.44 4.44 3.41
C SER A 113 1.61 5.17 2.08
N LEU A 114 2.26 6.33 2.06
CA LEU A 114 2.43 7.10 0.83
C LEU A 114 3.28 6.37 -0.23
N PRO A 115 4.46 5.80 0.10
CA PRO A 115 5.19 4.97 -0.85
C PRO A 115 4.42 3.74 -1.33
N GLN A 116 3.65 3.10 -0.44
CA GLN A 116 2.82 1.96 -0.80
C GLN A 116 1.70 2.36 -1.76
N LEU A 117 1.03 3.49 -1.53
CA LEU A 117 0.02 4.04 -2.43
C LEU A 117 0.60 4.36 -3.80
N ILE A 118 1.76 5.00 -3.86
CA ILE A 118 2.44 5.30 -5.13
C ILE A 118 2.76 4.02 -5.89
N ASN A 119 3.33 3.01 -5.23
CA ASN A 119 3.61 1.71 -5.85
C ASN A 119 2.35 1.04 -6.39
N SER A 120 1.25 1.06 -5.63
CA SER A 120 -0.02 0.48 -6.06
C SER A 120 -0.62 1.21 -7.27
N VAL A 121 -0.58 2.56 -7.27
CA VAL A 121 -1.11 3.38 -8.36
C VAL A 121 -0.29 3.20 -9.63
N ILE A 122 1.05 3.27 -9.52
CA ILE A 122 1.94 3.07 -10.66
C ILE A 122 1.91 1.62 -11.14
N GLY A 123 1.88 0.65 -10.23
CA GLY A 123 1.76 -0.77 -10.57
C GLY A 123 0.48 -1.05 -11.33
N LEU A 124 -0.68 -0.66 -10.79
CA LEU A 124 -1.97 -0.87 -11.45
C LEU A 124 -2.05 -0.13 -12.79
N GLY A 125 -1.75 1.18 -12.79
CA GLY A 125 -1.80 2.00 -14.00
C GLY A 125 -0.81 1.53 -15.06
N GLY A 126 0.41 1.17 -14.63
CA GLY A 126 1.48 0.66 -15.49
C GLY A 126 1.16 -0.70 -16.09
N THR A 127 0.63 -1.63 -15.30
CA THR A 127 0.18 -2.94 -15.81
C THR A 127 -0.93 -2.78 -16.83
N VAL A 128 -1.95 -1.95 -16.55
CA VAL A 128 -3.04 -1.65 -17.50
C VAL A 128 -2.49 -1.05 -18.79
N LEU A 129 -1.61 -0.05 -18.68
CA LEU A 129 -1.00 0.63 -19.81
C LEU A 129 -0.19 -0.34 -20.68
N ILE A 130 0.67 -1.16 -20.06
CA ILE A 130 1.50 -2.13 -20.78
C ILE A 130 0.64 -3.19 -21.44
N LEU A 131 -0.35 -3.74 -20.74
CA LEU A 131 -1.22 -4.77 -21.30
C LEU A 131 -1.97 -4.23 -22.53
N ALA A 132 -2.50 -3.02 -22.44
CA ALA A 132 -3.16 -2.33 -23.55
C ALA A 132 -2.20 -2.05 -24.72
N ALA A 133 -0.95 -1.64 -24.42
CA ALA A 133 0.07 -1.37 -25.43
C ALA A 133 0.58 -2.65 -26.12
N LEU A 134 0.59 -3.79 -25.41
CA LEU A 134 1.11 -5.05 -25.92
C LEU A 134 0.11 -5.75 -26.85
N ASN A 135 -1.16 -5.85 -26.43
CA ASN A 135 -2.22 -6.46 -27.24
C ASN A 135 -3.62 -6.01 -26.77
N LEU A 136 -4.25 -5.13 -27.53
CA LEU A 136 -5.57 -4.59 -27.22
C LEU A 136 -6.69 -5.66 -27.07
N PRO A 137 -6.74 -6.74 -27.88
CA PRO A 137 -7.75 -7.78 -27.71
C PRO A 137 -7.60 -8.54 -26.39
N VAL A 138 -6.37 -8.85 -25.99
CA VAL A 138 -6.08 -9.52 -24.71
C VAL A 138 -6.48 -8.62 -23.55
N PHE A 139 -6.15 -7.33 -23.64
CA PHE A 139 -6.58 -6.33 -22.66
C PHE A 139 -8.11 -6.30 -22.47
N LEU A 140 -8.87 -6.23 -23.57
CA LEU A 140 -10.34 -6.24 -23.51
C LEU A 140 -10.88 -7.54 -22.90
N GLY A 141 -10.27 -8.69 -23.20
CA GLY A 141 -10.62 -9.96 -22.58
C GLY A 141 -10.41 -9.95 -21.07
N CYS A 142 -9.24 -9.50 -20.60
CA CYS A 142 -8.94 -9.35 -19.18
C CYS A 142 -9.90 -8.38 -18.49
N LEU A 143 -10.23 -7.26 -19.14
CA LEU A 143 -11.17 -6.27 -18.63
C LEU A 143 -12.58 -6.86 -18.49
N ALA A 144 -13.05 -7.63 -19.48
CA ALA A 144 -14.35 -8.29 -19.44
C ALA A 144 -14.43 -9.28 -18.27
N VAL A 145 -13.39 -10.09 -18.05
CA VAL A 145 -13.31 -11.03 -16.92
C VAL A 145 -13.31 -10.27 -15.59
N ALA A 146 -12.54 -9.19 -15.46
CA ALA A 146 -12.49 -8.38 -14.25
C ALA A 146 -13.86 -7.76 -13.92
N VAL A 147 -14.52 -7.15 -14.92
CA VAL A 147 -15.86 -6.59 -14.77
C VAL A 147 -16.88 -7.68 -14.42
N GLY A 148 -16.80 -8.85 -15.05
CA GLY A 148 -17.66 -10.00 -14.74
C GLY A 148 -17.51 -10.45 -13.28
N THR A 149 -16.28 -10.53 -12.77
CA THR A 149 -15.99 -10.87 -11.37
C THR A 149 -16.58 -9.82 -10.42
N VAL A 150 -16.37 -8.53 -10.68
CA VAL A 150 -16.93 -7.45 -9.85
C VAL A 150 -18.46 -7.47 -9.87
N ALA A 151 -19.07 -7.68 -11.04
CA ALA A 151 -20.52 -7.79 -11.17
C ALA A 151 -21.07 -8.99 -10.39
N LEU A 152 -20.42 -10.16 -10.46
CA LEU A 152 -20.79 -11.33 -9.68
C LEU A 152 -20.74 -11.04 -8.18
N TYR A 153 -19.66 -10.42 -7.69
CA TYR A 153 -19.54 -10.03 -6.29
C TYR A 153 -20.58 -8.99 -5.88
N ALA A 154 -20.90 -8.02 -6.74
CA ALA A 154 -21.92 -7.01 -6.44
C ALA A 154 -23.32 -7.63 -6.34
N LEU A 155 -23.66 -8.58 -7.23
CA LEU A 155 -24.94 -9.29 -7.23
C LEU A 155 -25.07 -10.23 -6.03
N THR A 156 -23.98 -10.89 -5.63
CA THR A 156 -23.97 -11.80 -4.46
C THR A 156 -23.74 -11.08 -3.13
N GLY A 157 -23.20 -9.87 -3.14
CA GLY A 157 -22.87 -9.08 -1.96
C GLY A 157 -24.07 -8.84 -1.04
N GLY A 158 -25.24 -8.53 -1.61
CA GLY A 158 -26.46 -8.35 -0.81
C GLY A 158 -26.88 -9.61 -0.06
N LEU A 159 -26.63 -10.80 -0.62
CA LEU A 159 -26.91 -12.07 0.03
C LEU A 159 -25.87 -12.35 1.12
N THR A 160 -24.59 -12.14 0.82
CA THR A 160 -23.47 -12.31 1.77
C THR A 160 -23.58 -11.40 2.98
N THR A 161 -23.93 -10.12 2.78
CA THR A 161 -24.12 -9.17 3.89
C THR A 161 -25.28 -9.59 4.80
N ARG A 162 -26.36 -10.13 4.23
CA ARG A 162 -27.51 -10.61 5.01
C ARG A 162 -27.16 -11.83 5.88
N TYR A 163 -26.37 -12.77 5.37
CA TYR A 163 -25.88 -13.90 6.16
C TYR A 163 -24.86 -13.48 7.23
N ASN A 164 -23.99 -12.51 6.92
CA ASN A 164 -23.02 -11.99 7.90
C ASN A 164 -23.68 -11.21 9.04
N GLN A 165 -24.79 -10.52 8.80
CA GLN A 165 -25.56 -9.86 9.85
C GLN A 165 -26.12 -10.88 10.86
N GLY A 166 -26.68 -11.99 10.40
CA GLY A 166 -27.17 -13.04 11.31
C GLY A 166 -26.07 -13.67 12.18
N LEU A 167 -24.84 -13.74 11.67
CA LEU A 167 -23.67 -14.22 12.42
C LEU A 167 -23.19 -13.17 13.43
N ASN A 168 -23.21 -11.89 13.07
CA ASN A 168 -22.84 -10.80 13.96
C ASN A 168 -23.85 -10.64 15.10
N ASP A 169 -25.16 -10.76 14.82
CA ASP A 169 -26.22 -10.72 15.83
C ASP A 169 -26.10 -11.86 16.84
N GLU A 170 -25.64 -13.04 16.41
CA GLU A 170 -25.40 -14.18 17.28
C GLU A 170 -24.15 -13.99 18.16
N HIS A 171 -23.11 -13.36 17.62
CA HIS A 171 -21.94 -12.95 18.38
C HIS A 171 -22.28 -11.87 19.42
N GLU A 172 -23.11 -10.88 19.07
CA GLU A 172 -23.58 -9.86 20.01
C GLU A 172 -24.40 -10.48 21.15
N ARG A 173 -25.31 -11.42 20.84
CA ARG A 173 -26.06 -12.17 21.86
C ARG A 173 -25.16 -13.00 22.79
N GLN A 174 -24.09 -13.59 22.26
CA GLN A 174 -23.12 -14.33 23.08
C GLN A 174 -22.29 -13.41 23.99
N VAL A 175 -21.89 -12.23 23.51
CA VAL A 175 -21.15 -11.26 24.33
C VAL A 175 -22.05 -10.69 25.43
N ASP A 176 -23.30 -10.34 25.11
CA ASP A 176 -24.27 -9.84 26.09
C ASP A 176 -24.58 -10.87 27.19
N ALA A 177 -24.70 -12.16 26.85
CA ALA A 177 -24.92 -13.23 27.83
C ALA A 177 -23.73 -13.45 28.78
N VAL A 178 -22.50 -13.19 28.31
CA VAL A 178 -21.28 -13.27 29.13
C VAL A 178 -21.14 -12.05 30.03
N ASP A 179 -21.46 -10.85 29.54
CA ASP A 179 -21.39 -9.61 30.31
C ASP A 179 -22.51 -9.51 31.36
N SER A 180 -23.70 -10.06 31.07
CA SER A 180 -24.82 -10.13 32.01
C SER A 180 -24.67 -11.23 33.08
N GLY A 181 -23.72 -12.15 32.92
CA GLY A 181 -23.47 -13.25 33.85
C GLY A 181 -24.63 -14.25 33.99
N ASP A 182 -25.55 -14.27 33.02
CA ASP A 182 -26.76 -15.12 33.05
C ASP A 182 -26.59 -16.34 32.12
N PRO A 183 -26.34 -17.55 32.67
CA PRO A 183 -26.18 -18.76 31.87
C PRO A 183 -27.47 -19.20 31.14
N ALA A 184 -28.64 -18.64 31.47
CA ALA A 184 -29.89 -18.93 30.77
C ALA A 184 -30.06 -18.17 29.45
N ALA A 185 -29.27 -17.10 29.23
CA ALA A 185 -29.29 -16.29 28.01
C ALA A 185 -28.40 -16.85 26.89
N TRP A 186 -27.65 -17.93 27.15
CA TRP A 186 -26.74 -18.54 26.19
C TRP A 186 -27.53 -19.32 25.11
N PRO A 187 -27.48 -18.93 23.82
CA PRO A 187 -28.26 -19.58 22.77
C PRO A 187 -27.75 -20.99 22.40
N GLY A 188 -26.60 -21.40 22.92
CA GLY A 188 -26.08 -22.76 22.79
C GLY A 188 -26.68 -23.72 23.80
N THR A 189 -27.92 -24.18 23.57
CA THR A 189 -28.41 -25.39 24.24
C THR A 189 -27.59 -26.58 23.74
N PHE A 190 -26.60 -27.03 24.53
CA PHE A 190 -26.27 -28.45 24.54
C PHE A 190 -27.46 -29.17 25.17
N ALA A 191 -28.43 -29.55 24.34
CA ALA A 191 -29.38 -30.56 24.74
C ALA A 191 -28.60 -31.86 25.02
N PRO A 192 -28.81 -32.53 26.17
CA PRO A 192 -28.19 -33.82 26.44
C PRO A 192 -28.63 -34.89 25.43
#